data_AF-A0A7S0AV74-F1
#
_entry.id   AF-A0A7S0AV74-F1
#
_cell.length_a   1.000
_cell.length_b   1.000
_cell.length_c   1.000
_cell.angle_alpha   90.00
_cell.angle_beta   90.00
_cell.angle_gamma   90.00
#
_symmetry.space_group_name_H-M   'P 1'
#
loop_
_entity.id
_entity.type
_entity.pdbx_description
1 polymer ?
#
loop_
_entity_poly.entity_id
_entity_poly.type
_entity_poly.pdbx_seq_one_letter_code
_entity_poly.pdbx_strand_id
1 'polypeptide(L)'
;TEATCNRPNGIGIVKLMGRSAGFIAVHATLGSGDVDLCLVPEVDIVMEGPDGSLPFLRRRVKDQGYAVVVVAEGAGEEIMGTSADVDASGNKKLPKIGEFMKEQIEKHFKEQGEVATVKYIDPSYMIRSVPANASDSLYCMQLAQNAVHGAMAGFTGFSVGLCNNKMVFLPIPELVETSPRSMNPRGRTWERVLARTRQPNTVPPLKPGEKEVDSHAPMLR
;
A
#
# COMPACT_ATOMS: atom_id res chain seq x y z
N THR A 1 4.48 7.07 18.63
CA THR A 1 3.48 6.13 18.07
C THR A 1 3.12 5.08 19.13
N GLU A 2 2.08 4.25 18.95
CA GLU A 2 1.75 3.18 19.91
C GLU A 2 2.93 2.22 20.15
N ALA A 3 3.79 2.03 19.13
CA ALA A 3 5.05 1.31 19.25
C ALA A 3 6.02 1.93 20.26
N THR A 4 6.06 3.26 20.36
CA THR A 4 6.93 4.00 21.30
C THR A 4 6.52 3.79 22.76
N CYS A 5 5.22 3.60 23.02
CA CYS A 5 4.70 3.41 24.38
C CYS A 5 5.05 2.03 24.97
N ASN A 6 5.34 1.05 24.11
CA ASN A 6 5.67 -0.33 24.52
C ASN A 6 7.18 -0.61 24.47
N ARG A 7 8.00 0.36 24.87
CA ARG A 7 9.46 0.17 24.98
C ARG A 7 9.80 -0.62 26.26
N PRO A 8 10.80 -1.52 26.22
CA PRO A 8 11.59 -1.92 25.05
C PRO A 8 10.84 -2.94 24.16
N ASN A 9 11.24 -3.02 22.89
CA ASN A 9 10.75 -3.98 21.88
C ASN A 9 9.28 -3.82 21.45
N GLY A 10 8.80 -2.58 21.36
CA GLY A 10 7.45 -2.28 20.88
C GLY A 10 7.36 -2.28 19.36
N ILE A 11 6.50 -3.09 18.77
CA ILE A 11 6.29 -3.13 17.32
C ILE A 11 4.83 -2.77 17.02
N GLY A 12 4.61 -1.74 16.22
CA GLY A 12 3.28 -1.33 15.78
C GLY A 12 3.06 -1.71 14.33
N ILE A 13 2.10 -2.59 14.07
CA ILE A 13 1.68 -2.97 12.71
C ILE A 13 0.39 -2.22 12.39
N VAL A 14 0.41 -1.43 11.32
CA VAL A 14 -0.75 -0.69 10.82
C VAL A 14 -1.14 -1.23 9.46
N LYS A 15 -2.33 -1.84 9.37
CA LYS A 15 -2.89 -2.24 8.08
C LYS A 15 -3.55 -1.04 7.41
N LEU A 16 -3.18 -0.76 6.16
CA LEU A 16 -3.80 0.28 5.35
C LEU A 16 -4.51 -0.32 4.14
N MET A 17 -5.42 0.46 3.57
CA MET A 17 -6.10 0.11 2.33
C MET A 17 -5.09 -0.05 1.19
N GLY A 18 -5.39 -0.94 0.25
CA GLY A 18 -4.48 -1.25 -0.86
C GLY A 18 -4.60 -2.68 -1.34
N ARG A 19 -5.78 -3.04 -1.86
CA ARG A 19 -6.10 -4.38 -2.36
C ARG A 19 -5.24 -4.84 -3.54
N SER A 20 -5.07 -3.98 -4.53
CA SER A 20 -4.30 -4.31 -5.75
C SER A 20 -3.14 -3.34 -5.98
N ALA A 21 -3.11 -2.22 -5.24
CA ALA A 21 -2.07 -1.22 -5.35
C ALA A 21 -1.78 -0.55 -4.01
N GLY A 22 -0.50 -0.32 -3.73
CA GLY A 22 0.02 0.18 -2.45
C GLY A 22 0.09 1.70 -2.31
N PHE A 23 -0.61 2.47 -3.15
CA PHE A 23 -0.50 3.95 -3.15
C PHE A 23 -0.74 4.57 -1.77
N ILE A 24 -1.79 4.15 -1.07
CA ILE A 24 -2.13 4.67 0.27
C ILE A 24 -1.01 4.33 1.27
N ALA A 25 -0.53 3.09 1.26
CA ALA A 25 0.54 2.64 2.15
C ALA A 25 1.85 3.42 1.95
N VAL A 26 2.22 3.68 0.69
CA VAL A 26 3.42 4.44 0.36
C VAL A 26 3.29 5.92 0.67
N HIS A 27 2.17 6.56 0.32
CA HIS A 27 1.97 7.97 0.65
C HIS A 27 1.84 8.20 2.16
N ALA A 28 1.21 7.28 2.90
CA ALA A 28 1.17 7.32 4.36
C ALA A 28 2.57 7.13 4.97
N THR A 29 3.39 6.24 4.40
CA THR A 29 4.78 6.03 4.83
C THR A 29 5.62 7.29 4.64
N LEU A 30 5.56 7.89 3.45
CA LEU A 30 6.30 9.12 3.13
C LEU A 30 5.80 10.33 3.94
N GLY A 31 4.48 10.43 4.15
CA GLY A 31 3.86 11.54 4.88
C GLY A 31 4.06 11.46 6.39
N SER A 32 4.02 10.26 6.97
CA SER A 32 4.27 10.03 8.40
C SER A 32 5.75 10.22 8.73
N GLY A 33 6.63 9.62 7.92
CA GLY A 33 8.08 9.70 8.14
C GLY A 33 8.61 8.84 9.30
N ASP A 34 7.74 8.26 10.13
CA ASP A 34 8.08 7.40 11.28
C ASP A 34 7.98 5.90 10.98
N VAL A 35 7.69 5.53 9.74
CA VAL A 35 7.55 4.13 9.31
C VAL A 35 8.92 3.53 9.03
N ASP A 36 9.16 2.34 9.57
CA ASP A 36 10.41 1.59 9.39
C ASP A 36 10.33 0.52 8.30
N LEU A 37 9.14 -0.05 8.09
CA LEU A 37 8.91 -1.07 7.07
C LEU A 37 7.55 -0.83 6.40
N CYS A 38 7.55 -0.72 5.08
CA CYS A 38 6.36 -0.58 4.25
C CYS A 38 6.24 -1.78 3.31
N LEU A 39 5.11 -2.49 3.38
CA LEU A 39 4.80 -3.67 2.58
C LEU A 39 3.61 -3.38 1.67
N VAL A 40 3.75 -3.65 0.37
CA VAL A 40 2.80 -3.29 -0.68
C VAL A 40 2.58 -4.48 -1.63
N PRO A 41 1.42 -4.60 -2.30
CA PRO A 41 1.14 -5.71 -3.20
C PRO A 41 2.04 -5.76 -4.44
N GLU A 42 2.64 -4.64 -4.84
CA GLU A 42 3.54 -4.59 -6.00
C GLU A 42 4.94 -5.15 -5.75
N VAL A 43 5.29 -5.46 -4.50
CA VAL A 43 6.64 -5.88 -4.10
C VAL A 43 6.53 -7.14 -3.25
N ASP A 44 7.12 -8.24 -3.73
CA ASP A 44 7.11 -9.52 -3.03
C ASP A 44 7.74 -9.38 -1.63
N ILE A 45 7.04 -9.93 -0.64
CA ILE A 45 7.50 -9.94 0.74
C ILE A 45 8.46 -11.12 0.91
N VAL A 46 9.69 -10.81 1.35
CA VAL A 46 10.66 -11.80 1.78
C VAL A 46 10.78 -11.70 3.30
N MET A 47 10.36 -12.74 4.02
CA MET A 47 10.32 -12.72 5.49
C MET A 47 11.66 -13.05 6.13
N GLU A 48 12.31 -14.09 5.63
CA GLU A 48 13.55 -14.67 6.18
C GLU A 48 14.76 -14.38 5.28
N GLY A 49 15.97 -14.61 5.80
CA GLY A 49 17.22 -14.41 5.07
C GLY A 49 17.88 -13.05 5.31
N PRO A 50 19.05 -12.78 4.71
CA PRO A 50 19.84 -11.57 4.99
C PRO A 50 19.11 -10.29 4.62
N ASP A 51 18.31 -10.32 3.56
CA ASP A 51 17.47 -9.21 3.07
C ASP A 51 15.99 -9.38 3.48
N GLY A 52 15.72 -10.25 4.46
CA GLY A 52 14.37 -10.51 4.95
C GLY A 52 13.83 -9.38 5.83
N SER A 53 12.51 -9.25 5.86
CA SER A 53 11.80 -8.27 6.69
C SER A 53 11.95 -8.54 8.19
N LEU A 54 11.99 -9.80 8.63
CA LEU A 54 12.10 -10.16 10.05
C LEU A 54 13.48 -9.80 10.65
N PRO A 55 14.62 -10.18 10.04
CA PRO A 55 15.93 -9.77 10.54
C PRO A 55 16.13 -8.25 10.49
N PHE A 56 15.61 -7.59 9.46
CA PHE A 56 15.61 -6.13 9.37
C PHE A 56 14.84 -5.49 10.53
N LEU A 57 13.61 -5.93 10.79
CA LEU A 57 12.80 -5.42 11.91
C LEU A 57 13.48 -5.62 13.25
N ARG A 58 14.08 -6.80 13.47
CA ARG A 58 14.83 -7.06 14.69
C ARG A 58 16.00 -6.08 14.88
N ARG A 59 16.78 -5.83 13.82
CA ARG A 59 17.87 -4.85 13.85
C ARG A 59 17.34 -3.45 14.19
N ARG A 60 16.27 -3.02 13.52
CA ARG A 60 15.64 -1.71 13.80
C ARG A 60 15.21 -1.63 15.27
N VAL A 61 14.48 -2.63 15.77
CA VAL A 61 14.03 -2.65 17.17
C VAL A 61 15.21 -2.58 18.15
N LYS A 62 16.34 -3.24 17.88
CA LYS A 62 17.54 -3.11 18.72
C LYS A 62 18.16 -1.72 18.71
N ASP A 63 18.18 -1.08 17.54
CA ASP A 63 18.80 0.22 17.35
C ASP A 63 17.96 1.36 17.96
N GLN A 64 16.62 1.32 17.85
CA GLN A 64 15.72 2.40 18.31
C GLN A 64 14.78 2.03 19.48
N GLY A 65 14.70 0.76 19.85
CA GLY A 65 13.83 0.24 20.92
C GLY A 65 12.38 -0.04 20.50
N TYR A 66 11.99 0.27 19.27
CA TYR A 66 10.65 0.05 18.71
C TYR A 66 10.72 -0.16 17.19
N ALA A 67 9.61 -0.46 16.52
CA ALA A 67 9.50 -0.35 15.05
C ALA A 67 8.04 -0.11 14.61
N VAL A 68 7.87 0.60 13.51
CA VAL A 68 6.56 0.82 12.88
C VAL A 68 6.50 0.16 11.52
N VAL A 69 5.53 -0.75 11.35
CA VAL A 69 5.28 -1.49 10.11
C VAL A 69 3.97 -1.03 9.52
N VAL A 70 3.98 -0.64 8.25
CA VAL A 70 2.79 -0.37 7.45
C VAL A 70 2.64 -1.49 6.44
N VAL A 71 1.46 -2.08 6.38
CA VAL A 71 1.13 -3.16 5.45
C VAL A 71 -0.13 -2.84 4.67
N ALA A 72 -0.08 -2.88 3.35
CA ALA A 72 -1.27 -2.81 2.52
C ALA A 72 -2.06 -4.12 2.63
N GLU A 73 -3.39 -4.04 2.68
CA GLU A 73 -4.27 -5.22 2.83
C GLU A 73 -4.10 -6.30 1.74
N GLY A 74 -3.65 -5.92 0.54
CA GLY A 74 -3.40 -6.85 -0.56
C GLY A 74 -1.98 -7.42 -0.62
N ALA A 75 -1.09 -7.04 0.30
CA ALA A 75 0.27 -7.55 0.31
C ALA A 75 0.34 -8.98 0.89
N GLY A 76 1.28 -9.81 0.42
CA GLY A 76 1.54 -11.13 0.99
C GLY A 76 0.68 -12.28 0.44
N GLU A 77 0.02 -12.10 -0.71
CA GLU A 77 -0.67 -13.19 -1.41
C GLU A 77 0.29 -14.34 -1.78
N GLU A 78 1.55 -14.01 -2.06
CA GLU A 78 2.63 -14.92 -2.40
C GLU A 78 3.05 -15.83 -1.23
N ILE A 79 2.93 -15.36 0.02
CA ILE A 79 3.31 -16.13 1.21
C ILE A 79 2.14 -16.92 1.77
N MET A 80 0.95 -16.30 1.82
CA MET A 80 -0.22 -16.87 2.48
C MET A 80 -1.07 -17.74 1.53
N GLY A 81 -0.75 -17.73 0.24
CA GLY A 81 -1.51 -18.41 -0.80
C GLY A 81 -2.78 -17.64 -1.18
N THR A 82 -3.17 -17.72 -2.46
CA THR A 82 -4.44 -17.13 -2.91
C THR A 82 -5.61 -17.88 -2.26
N SER A 83 -6.43 -17.18 -1.46
CA SER A 83 -7.67 -17.76 -0.95
C SER A 83 -8.60 -18.12 -2.11
N ALA A 84 -9.15 -19.34 -2.09
CA ALA A 84 -10.19 -19.76 -3.04
C ALA A 84 -11.57 -19.16 -2.71
N ASP A 85 -11.72 -18.56 -1.53
CA ASP A 85 -12.98 -17.99 -1.08
C ASP A 85 -13.26 -16.65 -1.76
N VAL A 86 -14.48 -16.50 -2.25
CA VAL A 86 -15.02 -15.24 -2.77
C VAL A 86 -15.98 -14.62 -1.76
N ASP A 87 -16.07 -13.30 -1.77
CA ASP A 87 -17.12 -12.57 -1.04
C ASP A 87 -18.46 -12.60 -1.81
N ALA A 88 -19.50 -12.03 -1.19
CA ALA A 88 -20.84 -11.96 -1.80
C ALA A 88 -20.89 -11.13 -3.09
N SER A 89 -19.86 -10.35 -3.39
CA SER A 89 -19.72 -9.53 -4.59
C SER A 89 -18.82 -10.17 -5.65
N GLY A 90 -18.37 -11.41 -5.44
CA GLY A 90 -17.53 -12.16 -6.37
C GLY A 90 -16.03 -11.82 -6.30
N ASN A 91 -15.61 -11.06 -5.30
CA ASN A 91 -14.21 -10.67 -5.08
C ASN A 91 -13.48 -11.72 -4.25
N LYS A 92 -12.25 -12.09 -4.63
CA LYS A 92 -11.37 -12.94 -3.80
C LYS A 92 -11.16 -12.32 -2.42
N LYS A 93 -11.33 -13.12 -1.36
CA LYS A 93 -10.98 -12.71 0.00
C LYS A 93 -9.47 -12.58 0.13
N LEU A 94 -9.04 -11.44 0.64
CA LEU A 94 -7.63 -11.18 0.89
C LEU A 94 -7.15 -11.96 2.12
N PRO A 95 -5.89 -12.41 2.12
CA PRO A 95 -5.30 -13.01 3.30
C PRO A 95 -5.19 -11.99 4.43
N LYS A 96 -5.28 -12.46 5.67
CA LYS A 96 -5.15 -11.61 6.86
C LYS A 96 -3.69 -11.29 7.18
N ILE A 97 -3.04 -10.54 6.30
CA ILE A 97 -1.60 -10.25 6.38
C ILE A 97 -1.19 -9.59 7.71
N GLY A 98 -2.04 -8.73 8.27
CA GLY A 98 -1.76 -8.07 9.55
C GLY A 98 -1.65 -9.04 10.74
N GLU A 99 -2.57 -10.00 10.83
CA GLU A 99 -2.54 -11.06 11.87
C GLU A 99 -1.36 -12.00 11.63
N PHE A 100 -1.11 -12.39 10.38
CA PHE A 100 0.01 -13.24 10.00
C PHE A 100 1.37 -12.60 10.35
N MET A 101 1.58 -11.34 9.99
CA MET A 101 2.81 -10.61 10.30
C MET A 101 3.05 -10.54 11.81
N LYS A 102 1.97 -10.35 12.60
CA LYS A 102 2.07 -10.35 14.07
C LYS A 102 2.60 -11.69 14.58
N GLU A 103 2.01 -12.80 14.14
CA GLU A 103 2.42 -14.15 14.56
C GLU A 103 3.87 -14.46 14.15
N GLN A 104 4.28 -14.12 12.93
CA GLN A 104 5.64 -14.36 12.44
C GLN A 104 6.68 -13.54 13.21
N ILE A 105 6.38 -12.27 13.51
CA ILE A 105 7.27 -11.40 14.28
C ILE A 105 7.42 -11.93 15.72
N GLU A 106 6.31 -12.27 16.39
CA GLU A 106 6.36 -12.83 17.75
C GLU A 106 7.16 -14.14 17.80
N LYS A 107 6.96 -15.02 16.82
CA LYS A 107 7.71 -16.27 16.69
C LYS A 107 9.21 -16.02 16.49
N HIS A 108 9.58 -15.15 15.55
CA HIS A 108 10.97 -14.83 15.25
C HIS A 108 11.71 -14.27 16.46
N PHE A 109 11.10 -13.35 17.22
CA PHE A 109 11.71 -12.81 18.44
C PHE A 109 11.87 -13.88 19.52
N LYS A 110 10.87 -14.76 19.70
CA LYS A 110 10.94 -15.85 20.68
C LYS A 110 12.06 -16.85 20.37
N GLU A 111 12.27 -17.19 19.10
CA GLU A 111 13.38 -18.05 18.66
C GLU A 111 14.75 -17.44 18.95
N GLN A 112 14.83 -16.12 18.97
CA GLN A 112 16.05 -15.37 19.33
C GLN A 112 16.19 -15.12 20.83
N GLY A 113 15.28 -15.63 21.66
CA GLY A 113 15.29 -15.45 23.12
C GLY A 113 14.84 -14.06 23.60
N GLU A 114 14.18 -13.28 22.74
CA GLU A 114 13.70 -11.92 23.03
C GLU A 114 12.16 -11.92 23.05
N VAL A 115 11.56 -11.03 23.86
CA VAL A 115 10.10 -10.81 23.85
C VAL A 115 9.83 -9.46 23.18
N ALA A 116 9.01 -9.48 22.12
CA ALA A 116 8.51 -8.27 21.46
C ALA A 116 7.04 -8.06 21.79
N THR A 117 6.66 -6.80 22.04
CA THR A 117 5.25 -6.42 22.22
C THR A 117 4.71 -5.94 20.89
N VAL A 118 3.96 -6.80 20.19
CA VAL A 118 3.40 -6.47 18.88
C VAL A 118 1.94 -5.99 19.02
N LYS A 119 1.67 -4.77 18.57
CA LYS A 119 0.31 -4.20 18.51
C LYS A 119 -0.12 -4.08 17.06
N TYR A 120 -1.27 -4.67 16.76
CA TYR A 120 -1.89 -4.61 15.45
C TYR A 120 -3.04 -3.60 15.46
N ILE A 121 -3.01 -2.68 14.50
CA ILE A 121 -3.98 -1.59 14.36
C ILE A 121 -4.61 -1.70 12.97
N ASP A 122 -5.93 -1.80 12.93
CA ASP A 122 -6.72 -1.78 11.70
C ASP A 122 -7.62 -0.53 11.66
N PRO A 123 -7.13 0.60 11.13
CA PRO A 123 -7.91 1.81 10.98
C PRO A 123 -8.87 1.81 9.78
N SER A 124 -9.11 0.67 9.10
CA SER A 124 -9.85 0.64 7.83
C SER A 124 -11.22 1.35 7.90
N TYR A 125 -12.01 1.10 8.95
CA TYR A 125 -13.30 1.79 9.11
C TYR A 125 -13.12 3.28 9.41
N MET A 126 -12.15 3.65 10.25
CA MET A 126 -11.89 5.06 10.55
C MET A 126 -11.49 5.83 9.29
N ILE A 127 -10.61 5.27 8.46
CA ILE A 127 -10.17 5.90 7.21
C ILE A 127 -11.35 6.13 6.25
N ARG A 128 -12.31 5.20 6.20
CA ARG A 128 -13.45 5.26 5.26
C ARG A 128 -14.66 6.02 5.77
N SER A 129 -14.74 6.28 7.08
CA SER A 129 -15.92 6.89 7.72
C SER A 129 -15.72 8.33 8.15
N VAL A 130 -14.50 8.87 8.03
CA VAL A 130 -14.21 10.27 8.33
C VAL A 130 -14.71 11.17 7.17
N PRO A 131 -15.28 12.35 7.45
CA PRO A 131 -15.67 13.31 6.43
C PRO A 131 -14.48 13.72 5.52
N ALA A 132 -14.79 14.01 4.26
CA ALA A 132 -13.80 14.52 3.31
C ALA A 132 -13.17 15.83 3.81
N ASN A 133 -11.86 15.99 3.62
CA ASN A 133 -11.19 17.26 3.88
C ASN A 133 -11.59 18.31 2.81
N ALA A 134 -11.10 19.55 2.95
CA ALA A 134 -11.42 20.64 2.03
C ALA A 134 -11.00 20.36 0.58
N SER A 135 -9.81 19.77 0.38
CA SER A 135 -9.28 19.44 -0.95
C SER A 135 -10.10 18.35 -1.63
N ASP A 136 -10.44 17.28 -0.90
CA ASP A 136 -11.29 16.20 -1.40
C ASP A 136 -12.71 16.70 -1.67
N SER A 137 -13.25 17.59 -0.82
CA SER A 137 -14.56 18.19 -1.03
C SER A 137 -14.63 19.03 -2.31
N LEU A 138 -13.60 19.86 -2.57
CA LEU A 138 -13.48 20.60 -3.82
C LEU A 138 -13.33 19.67 -5.02
N TYR A 139 -12.54 18.61 -4.89
CA TYR A 139 -12.34 17.65 -5.97
C TYR A 139 -13.63 16.90 -6.32
N CYS A 140 -14.37 16.41 -5.31
CA CYS A 140 -15.68 15.78 -5.48
C CYS A 140 -16.69 16.73 -6.14
N MET A 141 -16.69 18.01 -5.76
CA MET A 141 -17.55 19.02 -6.38
C MET A 141 -17.22 19.18 -7.88
N GLN A 142 -15.94 19.28 -8.23
CA GLN A 142 -15.51 19.39 -9.63
C GLN A 142 -15.87 18.15 -10.44
N LEU A 143 -15.66 16.95 -9.89
CA LEU A 143 -16.06 15.70 -10.54
C LEU A 143 -17.58 15.68 -10.81
N ALA A 144 -18.40 16.01 -9.81
CA ALA A 144 -19.85 16.00 -9.92
C ALA A 144 -20.38 17.01 -10.94
N GLN A 145 -19.88 18.25 -10.91
CA GLN A 145 -20.30 19.30 -11.87
C GLN A 145 -19.98 18.91 -13.31
N ASN A 146 -18.76 18.40 -13.57
CA ASN A 146 -18.36 17.96 -14.90
C ASN A 146 -19.16 16.74 -15.36
N ALA A 147 -19.51 15.82 -14.46
CA ALA A 147 -20.36 14.68 -14.79
C ALA A 147 -21.75 15.13 -15.23
N VAL A 148 -22.36 16.09 -14.51
CA VAL A 148 -23.65 16.68 -14.88
C VAL A 148 -23.55 17.41 -16.22
N HIS A 149 -22.53 18.22 -16.45
CA HIS A 149 -22.35 18.91 -17.74
C HIS A 149 -22.19 17.93 -18.90
N GLY A 150 -21.39 16.87 -18.74
CA GLY A 150 -21.22 15.85 -19.77
C GLY A 150 -22.53 15.11 -20.08
N ALA A 151 -23.30 14.75 -19.05
CA ALA A 151 -24.60 14.12 -19.22
C ALA A 151 -25.61 15.05 -19.92
N MET A 152 -25.66 16.33 -19.53
CA MET A 152 -26.53 17.34 -20.15
C MET A 152 -26.15 17.65 -21.60
N ALA A 153 -24.88 17.49 -21.96
CA ALA A 153 -24.40 17.59 -23.34
C ALA A 153 -24.74 16.36 -24.19
N GLY A 154 -25.34 15.31 -23.59
CA GLY A 154 -25.72 14.08 -24.28
C GLY A 154 -24.64 13.00 -24.33
N PHE A 155 -23.53 13.16 -23.60
CA PHE A 155 -22.53 12.11 -23.50
C PHE A 155 -23.01 10.98 -22.58
N THR A 156 -22.60 9.76 -22.89
CA THR A 156 -22.89 8.54 -22.10
C THR A 156 -21.67 7.62 -22.10
N GLY A 157 -21.62 6.63 -21.21
CA GLY A 157 -20.54 5.65 -21.16
C GLY A 157 -19.18 6.24 -20.76
N PHE A 158 -19.16 7.36 -20.03
CA PHE A 158 -17.94 8.03 -19.57
C PHE A 158 -17.89 8.15 -18.05
N SER A 159 -16.69 8.25 -17.51
CA SER A 159 -16.37 8.68 -16.16
C SER A 159 -15.65 10.03 -16.22
N VAL A 160 -15.59 10.75 -15.10
CA VAL A 160 -14.84 12.00 -14.98
C VAL A 160 -13.60 11.74 -14.14
N GLY A 161 -12.45 12.24 -14.58
CA GLY A 161 -11.21 12.13 -13.83
C GLY A 161 -10.32 13.37 -13.97
N LEU A 162 -9.32 13.46 -13.11
CA LEU A 162 -8.26 14.47 -13.20
C LEU A 162 -7.03 13.87 -13.87
N CYS A 163 -6.68 14.36 -15.04
CA CYS A 163 -5.48 13.97 -15.77
C CYS A 163 -4.61 15.20 -16.02
N ASN A 164 -3.36 15.18 -15.56
CA ASN A 164 -2.42 16.30 -15.69
C ASN A 164 -3.02 17.65 -15.28
N ASN A 165 -3.69 17.66 -14.12
CA ASN A 165 -4.34 18.83 -13.54
C ASN A 165 -5.50 19.41 -14.38
N LYS A 166 -6.13 18.60 -15.24
CA LYS A 166 -7.30 18.96 -16.04
C LYS A 166 -8.41 17.94 -15.84
N MET A 167 -9.64 18.43 -15.72
CA MET A 167 -10.83 17.57 -15.70
C MET A 167 -11.09 17.04 -17.11
N VAL A 168 -11.23 15.72 -17.24
CA VAL A 168 -11.41 15.05 -18.52
C VAL A 168 -12.54 14.03 -18.44
N PHE A 169 -13.18 13.78 -19.58
CA PHE A 169 -14.10 12.66 -19.76
C PHE A 169 -13.31 11.45 -20.24
N LEU A 170 -13.47 10.33 -19.52
CA LEU A 170 -12.77 9.09 -19.75
C LEU A 170 -13.80 8.02 -20.15
N PRO A 171 -13.73 7.48 -21.36
CA PRO A 171 -14.54 6.33 -21.75
C PRO A 171 -14.40 5.18 -20.74
N ILE A 172 -15.54 4.62 -20.32
CA ILE A 172 -15.56 3.53 -19.33
C ILE A 172 -14.84 2.26 -19.82
N PRO A 173 -14.98 1.81 -21.09
CA PRO A 173 -14.30 0.59 -21.55
C PRO A 173 -12.77 0.66 -21.39
N GLU A 174 -12.17 1.79 -21.78
CA GLU A 174 -10.74 2.06 -21.72
C GLU A 174 -10.25 2.19 -20.27
N LEU A 175 -11.09 2.77 -19.39
CA LEU A 175 -10.79 2.84 -17.95
C LEU A 175 -10.77 1.44 -17.31
N VAL A 176 -11.71 0.56 -17.69
CA VAL A 176 -11.80 -0.79 -17.14
C VAL A 176 -10.67 -1.68 -17.68
N GLU A 177 -10.32 -1.55 -18.97
CA GLU A 177 -9.22 -2.30 -19.59
C GLU A 177 -7.87 -2.00 -18.94
N THR A 178 -7.65 -0.76 -18.51
CA THR A 178 -6.41 -0.31 -17.87
C THR A 178 -6.43 -0.41 -16.34
N SER A 179 -7.50 -0.95 -15.75
CA SER A 179 -7.67 -1.12 -14.31
C SER A 179 -7.16 -2.49 -13.82
N PRO A 180 -6.63 -2.59 -12.59
CA PRO A 180 -6.29 -1.50 -11.69
C PRO A 180 -4.98 -0.82 -12.08
N ARG A 181 -4.87 0.47 -11.76
CA ARG A 181 -3.56 1.14 -11.80
C ARG A 181 -2.70 0.62 -10.65
N SER A 182 -1.50 0.15 -10.97
CA SER A 182 -0.49 -0.26 -9.99
C SER A 182 0.65 0.75 -9.88
N MET A 183 1.34 0.75 -8.75
CA MET A 183 2.57 1.50 -8.60
C MET A 183 3.69 0.88 -9.43
N ASN A 184 4.62 1.71 -9.91
CA ASN A 184 5.90 1.19 -10.42
C ASN A 184 6.84 0.92 -9.22
N PRO A 185 7.19 -0.34 -8.91
CA PRO A 185 8.09 -0.70 -7.83
C PRO A 185 9.56 -0.31 -8.10
N ARG A 186 9.88 0.15 -9.31
CA ARG A 186 11.19 0.74 -9.67
C ARG A 186 11.12 2.26 -9.84
N GLY A 187 9.94 2.86 -9.64
CA GLY A 187 9.74 4.28 -9.80
C GLY A 187 10.25 5.10 -8.62
N ARG A 188 10.41 6.41 -8.86
CA ARG A 188 10.90 7.40 -7.88
C ARG A 188 10.13 7.38 -6.55
N THR A 189 8.83 7.09 -6.57
CA THR A 189 8.03 7.05 -5.35
C THR A 189 8.47 5.92 -4.43
N TRP A 190 8.74 4.73 -4.97
CA TRP A 190 9.23 3.59 -4.20
C TRP A 190 10.68 3.80 -3.73
N GLU A 191 11.55 4.36 -4.59
CA GLU A 191 12.90 4.73 -4.18
C GLU A 191 12.93 5.68 -2.98
N ARG A 192 11.99 6.64 -2.92
CA ARG A 192 11.84 7.54 -1.76
C ARG A 192 11.43 6.79 -0.49
N VAL A 193 10.58 5.76 -0.62
CA VAL A 193 10.21 4.90 0.51
C VAL A 193 11.45 4.17 1.01
N LEU A 194 12.18 3.49 0.12
CA LEU A 194 13.41 2.77 0.46
C LEU A 194 14.46 3.69 1.10
N ALA A 195 14.63 4.90 0.59
CA ALA A 195 15.56 5.88 1.17
C ALA A 195 15.13 6.34 2.57
N ARG A 196 13.82 6.43 2.82
CA ARG A 196 13.26 6.84 4.12
C ARG A 196 13.34 5.71 5.15
N THR A 197 12.88 4.52 4.79
CA THR A 197 12.76 3.37 5.69
C THR A 197 14.09 2.63 5.85
N ARG A 198 14.97 2.70 4.84
CA ARG A 198 16.19 1.90 4.70
C ARG A 198 15.93 0.39 4.75
N GLN A 199 14.70 -0.02 4.43
CA GLN A 199 14.33 -1.42 4.36
C GLN A 199 15.02 -2.11 3.16
N PRO A 200 15.20 -3.43 3.21
CA PRO A 200 15.70 -4.19 2.07
C PRO A 200 14.81 -4.01 0.83
N ASN A 201 15.44 -3.95 -0.34
CA ASN A 201 14.71 -3.90 -1.60
C ASN A 201 14.65 -5.30 -2.20
N THR A 202 13.47 -5.91 -2.19
CA THR A 202 13.22 -7.25 -2.75
C THR A 202 12.87 -7.21 -4.24
N VAL A 203 12.75 -6.02 -4.84
CA VAL A 203 12.47 -5.87 -6.27
C VAL A 203 13.66 -6.36 -7.09
N PRO A 204 13.48 -7.35 -7.99
CA PRO A 204 14.58 -7.86 -8.80
C PRO A 204 15.09 -6.80 -9.79
N PRO A 205 16.40 -6.75 -10.07
CA PRO A 205 16.97 -5.84 -11.05
C PRO A 205 16.41 -6.12 -12.46
N LEU A 206 16.37 -5.09 -13.31
CA LEU A 206 15.97 -5.23 -14.70
C LEU A 206 16.91 -6.19 -15.43
N LYS A 207 16.35 -7.08 -16.24
CA LYS A 207 17.16 -7.91 -17.12
C LYS A 207 17.73 -7.06 -18.27
N PRO A 208 18.92 -7.39 -18.80
CA PRO A 208 19.48 -6.66 -19.94
C PRO A 208 18.49 -6.64 -21.12
N GLY A 209 18.11 -5.44 -21.58
CA GLY A 209 17.17 -5.23 -22.70
C GLY A 209 15.70 -5.01 -22.28
N GLU A 210 15.37 -5.17 -21.01
CA GLU A 210 14.03 -4.89 -20.48
C GLU A 210 13.87 -3.38 -20.26
N LYS A 211 12.87 -2.77 -20.90
CA LYS A 211 12.56 -1.34 -20.70
C LYS A 211 11.65 -1.18 -19.49
N GLU A 212 11.95 -0.20 -18.66
CA GLU A 212 11.10 0.16 -17.53
C GLU A 212 9.73 0.64 -18.04
N VAL A 213 8.66 0.14 -17.42
CA VAL A 213 7.30 0.56 -17.75
C VAL A 213 7.09 1.96 -17.16
N ASP A 214 6.95 2.96 -18.03
CA ASP A 214 6.78 4.34 -17.60
C ASP A 214 5.43 4.51 -16.87
N SER A 215 5.49 4.83 -15.58
CA SER A 215 4.32 5.07 -14.73
C SER A 215 3.57 6.36 -15.07
N HIS A 216 4.15 7.20 -15.94
CA HIS A 216 3.60 8.43 -16.48
C HIS A 216 3.18 8.33 -17.95
N ALA A 217 3.26 7.14 -18.58
CA ALA A 217 2.75 6.97 -19.92
C ALA A 217 1.27 7.38 -19.97
N PRO A 218 0.87 8.30 -20.87
CA PRO A 218 -0.53 8.71 -20.97
C PRO A 218 -1.40 7.49 -21.30
N MET A 219 -2.54 7.36 -20.60
CA MET A 219 -3.51 6.25 -20.78
C MET A 219 -4.15 6.20 -22.18
N LEU A 220 -3.92 7.22 -23.01
CA LEU A 220 -4.46 7.30 -24.36
C LEU A 220 -3.32 7.08 -25.36
N ARG A 221 -3.35 5.93 -26.02
CA ARG A 221 -2.73 5.74 -27.34
C ARG A 221 -3.76 5.97 -28.42
#